data_AF-A0A9J2Q1F3-F1
#
_entry.id   AF-A0A9J2Q1F3-F1
#
_cell.length_a   1.000
_cell.length_b   1.000
_cell.length_c   1.000
_cell.angle_alpha   90.00
_cell.angle_beta   90.00
_cell.angle_gamma   90.00
#
_symmetry.space_group_name_H-M   'P 1'
#
loop_
_entity.id
_entity.type
_entity.pdbx_description
1 polymer ?
#
loop_
_entity_poly.entity_id
_entity_poly.type
_entity_poly.pdbx_seq_one_letter_code
_entity_poly.pdbx_strand_id
1 'polypeptide(L)'
;MFFQGKGYPDISTRKFLKHLTSTYQMPLFGLMDSDPHGIEIAMTYKYGGRMKSAEVGELSLPNFIWIGLSRSEICRYPVPREQFLPLQKAEFKKTIKLCHRAAEMQDWTLLNELNCLRESGTKLELEAVSSIAPGFMCNGMLAEKLAEFLCETHSQQLQSGSGSLSSSKSFWVAPDCVYIHDPAHSG
;
A
#
# COMPACT_ATOMS: atom_id res chain seq x y z
N MET A 1 -17.42 3.43 0.26
CA MET A 1 -17.81 3.11 -1.13
C MET A 1 -16.71 2.24 -1.72
N PHE A 2 -17.03 1.12 -2.39
CA PHE A 2 -16.03 0.23 -2.99
C PHE A 2 -16.16 0.24 -4.52
N PHE A 3 -15.01 0.23 -5.20
CA PHE A 3 -14.92 0.12 -6.66
C PHE A 3 -13.93 -0.99 -7.01
N GLN A 4 -14.29 -1.85 -7.94
CA GLN A 4 -13.40 -2.89 -8.44
C GLN A 4 -12.89 -2.51 -9.84
N GLY A 5 -11.58 -2.33 -9.96
CA GLY A 5 -10.91 -2.20 -11.25
C GLY A 5 -10.76 -3.55 -11.95
N LYS A 6 -10.60 -3.55 -13.27
CA LYS A 6 -10.31 -4.74 -14.08
C LYS A 6 -8.81 -4.85 -14.44
N GLY A 7 -7.93 -4.52 -13.49
CA GLY A 7 -6.50 -4.38 -13.71
C GLY A 7 -6.06 -2.92 -13.86
N TYR A 8 -5.30 -2.61 -14.91
CA TYR A 8 -4.85 -1.23 -15.16
C TYR A 8 -6.04 -0.30 -15.41
N PRO A 9 -6.11 0.85 -14.73
CA PRO A 9 -7.27 1.73 -14.84
C PRO A 9 -7.34 2.38 -16.23
N ASP A 10 -8.51 2.29 -16.85
CA ASP A 10 -8.81 3.06 -18.05
C ASP A 10 -9.00 4.56 -17.75
N ILE A 11 -9.05 5.36 -18.80
CA ILE A 11 -9.19 6.82 -18.71
C ILE A 11 -10.51 7.23 -18.04
N SER A 12 -11.62 6.54 -18.35
CA SER A 12 -12.95 6.86 -17.84
C SER A 12 -13.05 6.59 -16.34
N THR A 13 -12.49 5.47 -15.88
CA THR A 13 -12.39 5.12 -14.46
C THR A 13 -11.63 6.20 -13.69
N ARG A 14 -10.48 6.67 -14.21
CA ARG A 14 -9.72 7.77 -13.56
C ARG A 14 -10.47 9.10 -13.56
N LYS A 15 -11.15 9.45 -14.67
CA LYS A 15 -11.99 10.67 -14.75
C LYS A 15 -13.10 10.65 -13.70
N PHE A 16 -13.80 9.53 -13.58
CA PHE A 16 -14.87 9.36 -12.61
C PHE A 16 -14.36 9.49 -11.17
N LEU A 17 -13.27 8.79 -10.83
CA LEU A 17 -12.67 8.88 -9.48
C LEU A 17 -12.13 10.28 -9.18
N LYS A 18 -11.56 10.97 -10.17
CA LYS A 18 -11.12 12.36 -10.01
C LYS A 18 -12.30 13.28 -9.71
N HIS A 19 -13.39 13.13 -10.44
CA HIS A 19 -14.60 13.91 -10.21
C HIS A 19 -15.17 13.65 -8.81
N LEU A 20 -15.27 12.38 -8.40
CA LEU A 20 -15.80 12.00 -7.09
C LEU A 20 -14.94 12.56 -5.94
N THR A 21 -13.62 12.38 -6.01
CA THR A 21 -12.71 12.86 -4.97
C THR A 21 -12.66 14.39 -4.91
N SER A 22 -12.75 15.08 -6.05
CA SER A 22 -12.77 16.56 -6.09
C SER A 22 -14.09 17.14 -5.56
N THR A 23 -15.22 16.51 -5.88
CA THR A 23 -16.55 16.99 -5.45
C THR A 23 -16.80 16.75 -3.97
N TYR A 24 -16.43 15.57 -3.46
CA TYR A 24 -16.77 15.16 -2.10
C TYR A 24 -15.57 15.21 -1.13
N GLN A 25 -14.39 15.61 -1.59
CA GLN A 25 -13.16 15.73 -0.79
C GLN A 25 -12.83 14.44 -0.01
N MET A 26 -13.21 13.29 -0.57
CA MET A 26 -13.02 12.00 0.08
C MET A 26 -11.62 11.44 -0.20
N PRO A 27 -10.98 10.80 0.79
CA PRO A 27 -9.76 10.05 0.56
C PRO A 27 -10.03 8.88 -0.38
N LEU A 28 -9.07 8.60 -1.27
CA LEU A 28 -9.15 7.49 -2.20
C LEU A 28 -8.07 6.46 -1.85
N PHE A 29 -8.53 5.28 -1.44
CA PHE A 29 -7.65 4.19 -1.06
C PHE A 29 -7.59 3.12 -2.15
N GLY A 30 -6.39 2.60 -2.40
CA GLY A 30 -6.15 1.49 -3.31
C GLY A 30 -5.70 0.23 -2.57
N LEU A 31 -6.39 -0.87 -2.82
CA LEU A 31 -6.03 -2.20 -2.33
C LEU A 31 -5.53 -3.03 -3.52
N MET A 32 -4.23 -3.28 -3.59
CA MET A 32 -3.57 -4.02 -4.67
C MET A 32 -2.53 -5.00 -4.12
N ASP A 33 -2.19 -6.00 -4.92
CA ASP A 33 -1.21 -7.04 -4.62
C ASP A 33 0.20 -6.47 -4.37
N SER A 34 1.00 -7.23 -3.61
CA SER A 34 2.42 -6.94 -3.37
C SER A 34 3.26 -7.49 -4.52
N ASP A 35 3.06 -6.93 -5.70
CA ASP A 35 3.81 -7.29 -6.89
C ASP A 35 4.09 -6.06 -7.78
N PRO A 36 4.97 -6.20 -8.79
CA PRO A 36 5.30 -5.05 -9.64
C PRO A 36 4.12 -4.52 -10.46
N HIS A 37 3.09 -5.33 -10.73
CA HIS A 37 1.91 -4.91 -11.47
C HIS A 37 0.95 -4.11 -10.59
N GLY A 38 0.64 -4.61 -9.38
CA GLY A 38 -0.14 -3.92 -8.37
C GLY A 38 0.46 -2.56 -8.02
N ILE A 39 1.79 -2.50 -7.85
CA ILE A 39 2.48 -1.23 -7.61
C ILE A 39 2.38 -0.29 -8.84
N GLU A 40 2.54 -0.78 -10.07
CA GLU A 40 2.39 0.08 -11.25
C GLU A 40 0.96 0.61 -11.42
N ILE A 41 -0.05 -0.17 -11.04
CA ILE A 41 -1.45 0.27 -10.98
C ILE A 41 -1.59 1.40 -9.94
N ALA A 42 -1.01 1.25 -8.75
CA ALA A 42 -0.98 2.30 -7.72
C ALA A 42 -0.36 3.60 -8.25
N MET A 43 0.81 3.49 -8.89
CA MET A 43 1.49 4.61 -9.51
C MET A 43 0.66 5.24 -10.63
N THR A 44 -0.11 4.45 -11.36
CA THR A 44 -0.96 4.96 -12.44
C THR A 44 -2.13 5.79 -11.92
N TYR A 45 -2.73 5.39 -10.80
CA TYR A 45 -3.72 6.23 -10.13
C TYR A 45 -3.08 7.49 -9.55
N LYS A 46 -1.99 7.37 -8.80
CA LYS A 46 -1.36 8.50 -8.10
C LYS A 46 -0.73 9.52 -9.04
N TYR A 47 0.02 9.05 -10.03
CA TYR A 47 0.88 9.86 -10.90
C TYR A 47 0.46 9.90 -12.36
N GLY A 48 -0.62 9.20 -12.74
CA GLY A 48 -1.02 9.03 -14.13
C GLY A 48 -0.20 7.98 -14.89
N GLY A 49 -0.47 7.82 -16.18
CA GLY A 49 0.28 6.91 -17.05
C GLY A 49 1.69 7.44 -17.39
N ARG A 50 2.55 6.58 -17.96
CA ARG A 50 3.88 7.01 -18.45
C ARG A 50 3.82 7.91 -19.69
N MET A 51 2.71 7.85 -20.44
CA MET A 51 2.52 8.67 -21.63
C MET A 51 2.27 10.11 -21.21
N LYS A 52 3.20 11.00 -21.58
CA LYS A 52 3.12 12.45 -21.37
C LYS A 52 2.21 13.13 -22.41
N SER A 53 1.04 12.58 -22.70
CA SER A 53 0.01 13.42 -23.34
C SER A 53 -0.59 14.30 -22.25
N ALA A 54 -0.86 15.57 -22.56
CA ALA A 54 -1.42 16.53 -21.61
C ALA A 54 -2.69 15.98 -20.92
N GLU A 55 -3.53 15.27 -21.68
CA GLU A 55 -4.76 14.62 -21.19
C GLU A 55 -4.53 13.49 -20.18
N VAL A 56 -3.39 12.78 -20.24
CA VAL A 56 -3.10 11.65 -19.33
C VAL A 56 -2.47 12.14 -18.03
N GLY A 57 -1.69 13.22 -18.07
CA GLY A 57 -1.16 13.89 -16.87
C GLY A 57 -2.27 14.49 -16.00
N GLU A 58 -3.34 15.00 -16.63
CA GLU A 58 -4.54 15.51 -15.94
C GLU A 58 -5.33 14.43 -15.19
N LEU A 59 -5.05 13.14 -15.37
CA LEU A 59 -5.79 12.05 -14.74
C LEU A 59 -5.09 11.45 -13.52
N SER A 60 -4.08 12.14 -12.99
CA SER A 60 -3.48 11.83 -11.70
C SER A 60 -4.46 12.11 -10.56
N LEU A 61 -4.39 11.27 -9.53
CA LEU A 61 -5.16 11.36 -8.30
C LEU A 61 -4.15 11.54 -7.15
N PRO A 62 -3.68 12.77 -6.87
CA PRO A 62 -2.59 13.00 -5.91
C PRO A 62 -2.95 12.54 -4.49
N ASN A 63 -4.24 12.55 -4.14
CA ASN A 63 -4.74 12.07 -2.84
C ASN A 63 -4.96 10.54 -2.80
N PHE A 64 -4.48 9.81 -3.81
CA PHE A 64 -4.54 8.36 -3.82
C PHE A 64 -3.52 7.77 -2.84
N ILE A 65 -4.01 6.92 -1.95
CA ILE A 65 -3.22 6.25 -0.92
C ILE A 65 -3.30 4.75 -1.17
N TRP A 66 -2.15 4.12 -1.39
CA TRP A 66 -2.09 2.67 -1.51
C TRP A 66 -2.03 2.06 -0.10
N ILE A 67 -3.06 1.29 0.24
CA ILE A 67 -3.21 0.56 1.51
C ILE A 67 -3.13 -0.96 1.30
N GLY A 68 -2.53 -1.37 0.18
CA GLY A 68 -2.32 -2.77 -0.14
C GLY A 68 -1.24 -3.43 0.71
N LEU A 69 -0.82 -4.61 0.24
CA LEU A 69 0.22 -5.39 0.89
C LEU A 69 1.59 -4.74 0.67
N SER A 70 2.01 -3.91 1.62
CA SER A 70 3.39 -3.43 1.66
C SER A 70 4.31 -4.57 2.10
N ARG A 71 5.32 -4.85 1.28
CA ARG A 71 6.42 -5.77 1.57
C ARG A 71 7.21 -5.35 2.80
N SER A 72 7.30 -4.06 3.08
CA SER A 72 7.97 -3.56 4.29
C SER A 72 7.18 -3.86 5.57
N GLU A 73 5.85 -3.99 5.48
CA GLU A 73 4.96 -4.19 6.62
C GLU A 73 4.46 -5.62 6.77
N ILE A 74 4.63 -6.46 5.74
CA ILE A 74 4.02 -7.79 5.68
C ILE A 74 4.46 -8.72 6.81
N CYS A 75 5.62 -8.45 7.42
CA CYS A 75 6.10 -9.17 8.60
C CYS A 75 5.20 -9.01 9.83
N ARG A 76 4.30 -8.00 9.85
CA ARG A 76 3.28 -7.80 10.90
C ARG A 76 2.16 -8.83 10.83
N TYR A 77 1.97 -9.47 9.69
CA TYR A 77 0.88 -10.42 9.46
C TYR A 77 1.42 -11.86 9.40
N PRO A 78 0.75 -12.83 10.02
CA PRO A 78 1.20 -14.23 10.03
C PRO A 78 0.85 -14.95 8.72
N VAL A 79 1.34 -14.42 7.59
CA VAL A 79 1.15 -15.00 6.26
C VAL A 79 2.00 -16.27 6.13
N PRO A 80 1.40 -17.44 5.78
CA PRO A 80 2.14 -18.67 5.59
C PRO A 80 3.23 -18.54 4.52
N ARG A 81 4.37 -19.22 4.71
CA ARG A 81 5.54 -19.08 3.83
C ARG A 81 5.25 -19.46 2.37
N GLU A 82 4.32 -20.39 2.19
CA GLU A 82 3.90 -20.95 0.90
C GLU A 82 3.17 -19.93 0.04
N GLN A 83 2.66 -18.86 0.64
CA GLN A 83 1.99 -17.77 -0.08
C GLN A 83 2.98 -16.82 -0.75
N PHE A 84 4.26 -16.79 -0.34
CA PHE A 84 5.27 -15.94 -0.96
C PHE A 84 5.77 -16.57 -2.25
N LEU A 85 5.31 -16.02 -3.38
CA LEU A 85 5.65 -16.54 -4.70
C LEU A 85 6.96 -15.92 -5.19
N PRO A 86 7.85 -16.66 -5.86
CA PRO A 86 9.09 -16.10 -6.40
C PRO A 86 8.80 -15.12 -7.54
N LEU A 87 9.51 -14.00 -7.54
CA LEU A 87 9.47 -13.03 -8.64
C LEU A 87 10.09 -13.63 -9.91
N GLN A 88 9.37 -13.49 -11.02
CA GLN A 88 9.85 -13.91 -12.33
C GLN A 88 10.86 -12.91 -12.89
N LYS A 89 11.72 -13.38 -13.81
CA LYS A 89 12.74 -12.51 -14.47
C LYS A 89 12.14 -11.26 -15.11
N ALA A 90 10.96 -11.37 -15.72
CA ALA A 90 10.26 -10.25 -16.33
C ALA A 90 9.71 -9.26 -15.29
N GLU A 91 9.25 -9.76 -14.15
CA GLU A 91 8.77 -8.96 -13.02
C GLU A 91 9.91 -8.20 -12.37
N PHE A 92 11.07 -8.85 -12.15
CA PHE A 92 12.28 -8.19 -11.64
C PHE A 92 12.73 -7.01 -12.51
N LYS A 93 12.74 -7.21 -13.84
CA LYS A 93 13.01 -6.12 -14.81
C LYS A 93 11.97 -4.99 -14.71
N LYS A 94 10.71 -5.31 -14.45
CA LYS A 94 9.65 -4.30 -14.23
C LYS A 94 9.92 -3.53 -12.93
N THR A 95 10.23 -4.20 -11.83
CA THR A 95 10.56 -3.57 -10.54
C THR A 95 11.67 -2.54 -10.69
N ILE A 96 12.76 -2.84 -11.40
CA ILE A 96 13.85 -1.89 -11.65
C ILE A 96 13.35 -0.62 -12.38
N LYS A 97 12.49 -0.78 -13.39
CA LYS A 97 11.90 0.36 -14.11
C LYS A 97 10.98 1.19 -13.21
N LEU A 98 10.29 0.55 -12.27
CA LEU A 98 9.44 1.24 -11.30
C LEU A 98 10.27 1.98 -10.25
N CYS A 99 11.41 1.42 -9.80
CA CYS A 99 12.33 2.12 -8.89
C CYS A 99 12.80 3.44 -9.52
N HIS A 100 13.23 3.41 -10.79
CA HIS A 100 13.63 4.62 -11.49
C HIS A 100 12.51 5.66 -11.53
N ARG A 101 11.29 5.23 -11.87
CA ARG A 101 10.12 6.11 -11.91
C ARG A 101 9.78 6.68 -10.53
N ALA A 102 9.83 5.87 -9.46
CA ALA A 102 9.58 6.34 -8.10
C ALA A 102 10.60 7.41 -7.67
N ALA A 103 11.88 7.22 -8.04
CA ALA A 103 12.93 8.20 -7.81
C ALA A 103 12.72 9.50 -8.61
N GLU A 104 12.31 9.42 -9.88
CA GLU A 104 11.95 10.60 -10.69
C GLU A 104 10.80 11.41 -10.08
N MET A 105 9.81 10.72 -9.51
CA MET A 105 8.68 11.34 -8.82
C MET A 105 9.01 11.77 -7.37
N GLN A 106 10.24 11.49 -6.90
CA GLN A 106 10.70 11.75 -5.52
C GLN A 106 9.83 11.08 -4.44
N ASP A 107 9.21 9.94 -4.75
CA ASP A 107 8.43 9.15 -3.79
C ASP A 107 9.32 8.13 -3.10
N TRP A 108 10.01 8.55 -2.04
CA TRP A 108 10.97 7.74 -1.30
C TRP A 108 10.33 6.55 -0.59
N THR A 109 9.08 6.69 -0.12
CA THR A 109 8.31 5.61 0.50
C THR A 109 8.07 4.50 -0.52
N LEU A 110 7.60 4.86 -1.71
CA LEU A 110 7.39 3.91 -2.80
C LEU A 110 8.69 3.30 -3.31
N LEU A 111 9.77 4.08 -3.37
CA LEU A 111 11.08 3.57 -3.75
C LEU A 111 11.58 2.53 -2.74
N ASN A 112 11.43 2.80 -1.44
CA ASN A 112 11.78 1.85 -0.38
C ASN A 112 10.99 0.55 -0.51
N GLU A 113 9.68 0.65 -0.71
CA GLU A 113 8.82 -0.51 -0.95
C GLU A 113 9.31 -1.36 -2.14
N LEU A 114 9.60 -0.73 -3.27
CA LEU A 114 10.09 -1.41 -4.47
C LEU A 114 11.46 -2.06 -4.25
N ASN A 115 12.33 -1.45 -3.44
CA ASN A 115 13.60 -2.06 -3.04
C ASN A 115 13.37 -3.28 -2.15
N CYS A 116 12.48 -3.20 -1.15
CA CYS A 116 12.10 -4.35 -0.33
C CYS A 116 11.53 -5.50 -1.18
N LEU A 117 10.67 -5.20 -2.14
CA LEU A 117 10.13 -6.19 -3.08
C LEU A 117 11.26 -6.86 -3.88
N ARG A 118 12.18 -6.06 -4.43
CA ARG A 118 13.34 -6.55 -5.19
C ARG A 118 14.27 -7.42 -4.34
N GLU A 119 14.60 -6.99 -3.13
CA GLU A 119 15.53 -7.66 -2.21
C GLU A 119 14.95 -8.96 -1.67
N SER A 120 13.65 -8.98 -1.37
CA SER A 120 12.96 -10.19 -0.92
C SER A 120 12.88 -11.27 -2.00
N GLY A 121 12.93 -10.87 -3.29
CA GLY A 121 12.78 -11.79 -4.41
C GLY A 121 11.42 -12.47 -4.53
N THR A 122 10.42 -12.04 -3.73
CA THR A 122 9.09 -12.66 -3.66
C THR A 122 7.98 -11.63 -3.83
N LYS A 123 6.83 -12.10 -4.28
CA LYS A 123 5.57 -11.34 -4.40
C LYS A 123 4.47 -12.01 -3.60
N LEU A 124 3.40 -11.26 -3.35
CA LEU A 124 2.26 -11.73 -2.58
C LEU A 124 0.95 -11.23 -3.17
N GLU A 125 0.04 -12.16 -3.45
CA GLU A 125 -1.33 -11.86 -3.88
C GLU A 125 -2.19 -11.45 -2.67
N LEU A 126 -3.18 -10.59 -2.84
CA LEU A 126 -4.11 -10.19 -1.76
C LEU A 126 -4.83 -11.38 -1.14
N GLU A 127 -5.13 -12.41 -1.94
CA GLU A 127 -5.77 -13.64 -1.48
C GLU A 127 -4.94 -14.42 -0.44
N ALA A 128 -3.62 -14.18 -0.39
CA ALA A 128 -2.78 -14.75 0.67
C ALA A 128 -3.22 -14.31 2.07
N VAL A 129 -3.73 -13.08 2.21
CA VAL A 129 -4.21 -12.54 3.49
C VAL A 129 -5.53 -13.21 3.89
N SER A 130 -6.37 -13.55 2.91
CA SER A 130 -7.61 -14.30 3.13
C SER A 130 -7.34 -15.69 3.72
N SER A 131 -6.14 -16.24 3.54
CA SER A 131 -5.75 -17.57 4.07
C SER A 131 -5.39 -17.57 5.56
N ILE A 132 -5.16 -16.41 6.18
CA ILE A 132 -4.76 -16.30 7.59
C ILE A 132 -5.90 -16.74 8.52
N ALA A 133 -7.06 -16.11 8.37
CA ALA A 133 -8.28 -16.45 9.10
C ALA A 133 -9.50 -15.84 8.39
N PRO A 134 -10.71 -16.42 8.55
CA PRO A 134 -11.93 -15.85 8.01
C PRO A 134 -12.10 -14.38 8.42
N GLY A 135 -12.23 -13.49 7.45
CA GLY A 135 -12.43 -12.06 7.68
C GLY A 135 -11.18 -11.27 8.12
N PHE A 136 -9.99 -11.88 8.14
CA PHE A 136 -8.75 -11.21 8.57
C PHE A 136 -8.41 -9.98 7.72
N MET A 137 -8.63 -10.04 6.41
CA MET A 137 -8.43 -8.89 5.52
C MET A 137 -9.22 -7.66 5.98
N CYS A 138 -10.50 -7.83 6.32
CA CYS A 138 -11.37 -6.74 6.75
C CYS A 138 -11.14 -6.34 8.21
N ASN A 139 -11.21 -7.31 9.12
CA ASN A 139 -11.26 -7.08 10.56
C ASN A 139 -9.88 -6.90 11.20
N GLY A 140 -8.81 -7.32 10.51
CA GLY A 140 -7.42 -7.12 10.92
C GLY A 140 -6.77 -6.03 10.07
N MET A 141 -6.30 -6.41 8.89
CA MET A 141 -5.44 -5.58 8.04
C MET A 141 -6.08 -4.23 7.66
N LEU A 142 -7.29 -4.24 7.08
CA LEU A 142 -7.94 -3.00 6.65
C LEU A 142 -8.39 -2.15 7.83
N ALA A 143 -8.91 -2.76 8.91
CA ALA A 143 -9.29 -2.04 10.11
C ALA A 143 -8.11 -1.29 10.73
N GLU A 144 -6.95 -1.96 10.84
CA GLU A 144 -5.70 -1.37 11.35
C GLU A 144 -5.23 -0.20 10.47
N LYS A 145 -5.08 -0.42 9.16
CA LYS A 145 -4.62 0.61 8.21
C LYS A 145 -5.57 1.81 8.16
N LEU A 146 -6.88 1.60 8.17
CA LEU A 146 -7.85 2.70 8.10
C LEU A 146 -7.95 3.47 9.42
N ALA A 147 -7.71 2.83 10.57
CA ALA A 147 -7.73 3.49 11.87
C ALA A 147 -6.62 4.55 12.01
N GLU A 148 -5.45 4.34 11.39
CA GLU A 148 -4.35 5.30 11.34
C GLU A 148 -4.82 6.64 10.74
N PHE A 149 -5.53 6.60 9.61
CA PHE A 149 -6.06 7.79 8.94
C PHE A 149 -7.17 8.50 9.73
N LEU A 150 -8.03 7.74 10.42
CA LEU A 150 -9.08 8.33 11.27
C LEU A 150 -8.46 9.06 12.48
N CYS A 151 -7.40 8.51 13.06
CA CYS A 151 -6.69 9.13 14.18
C CYS A 151 -5.92 10.39 13.77
N GLU A 152 -5.30 10.39 12.59
CA GLU A 152 -4.60 11.55 12.03
C GLU A 152 -5.58 12.70 11.74
N THR A 153 -6.75 12.39 11.17
CA THR A 153 -7.79 13.39 10.89
C THR A 153 -8.30 14.06 12.16
N HIS A 154 -8.51 13.28 13.24
CA HIS A 154 -8.90 13.82 14.55
C HIS A 154 -7.81 14.68 15.20
N SER A 155 -6.53 14.31 15.03
CA SER A 155 -5.41 15.05 15.62
C SER A 155 -5.19 16.41 14.93
N GLN A 156 -5.40 16.49 13.62
CA GLN A 156 -5.36 17.75 12.87
C GLN A 156 -6.56 18.67 13.20
N GLN A 157 -7.73 18.10 13.54
CA GLN A 157 -8.88 18.86 14.05
C GLN A 157 -8.69 19.38 15.48
N LEU A 158 -8.04 18.60 16.36
CA LEU A 158 -7.73 19.03 17.73
C LEU A 158 -6.65 20.13 17.80
N GLN A 159 -5.72 20.18 16.85
CA GLN A 159 -4.72 21.25 16.76
C GLN A 159 -5.28 22.56 16.18
N SER A 160 -6.40 22.51 15.45
CA SER A 160 -7.11 23.69 14.95
C SER A 160 -8.22 24.19 15.88
N GLY A 161 -8.53 23.47 16.96
CA GLY A 161 -9.47 23.87 18.01
C GLY A 161 -8.84 23.73 19.39
N SER A 162 -8.23 24.81 19.89
CA SER A 162 -7.74 24.88 21.27
C SER A 162 -8.90 24.75 22.28
N GLY A 163 -9.04 23.56 22.87
CA GLY A 163 -9.93 23.29 24.00
C GLY A 163 -9.49 22.00 24.69
N SER A 164 -8.89 22.15 25.88
CA SER A 164 -8.31 21.06 26.67
C SER A 164 -9.31 19.95 26.99
N LEU A 165 -8.92 18.68 26.79
CA LEU A 165 -9.25 17.62 27.75
C LEU A 165 -8.29 16.44 27.62
N SER A 166 -7.77 16.00 28.76
CA SER A 166 -6.97 14.78 28.92
C SER A 166 -7.81 13.54 28.67
N SER A 167 -7.25 12.51 28.01
CA SER A 167 -7.45 11.15 28.51
C SER A 167 -6.45 10.15 27.93
N SER A 168 -6.03 9.26 28.82
CA SER A 168 -5.08 8.18 28.68
C SER A 168 -5.35 7.28 27.46
N LYS A 169 -4.30 6.96 26.69
CA LYS A 169 -4.31 5.85 25.73
C LYS A 169 -3.42 4.73 26.24
N SER A 170 -4.05 3.61 26.59
CA SER A 170 -3.40 2.33 26.84
C SER A 170 -2.71 1.84 25.56
N PHE A 171 -1.39 1.69 25.62
CA PHE A 171 -0.56 1.12 24.58
C PHE A 171 -0.77 -0.40 24.55
N TRP A 172 -1.19 -0.95 23.41
CA TRP A 172 -1.02 -2.38 23.16
C TRP A 172 0.47 -2.60 22.86
N VAL A 173 1.18 -3.21 23.81
CA VAL A 173 2.55 -3.71 23.60
C VAL A 173 2.43 -5.07 22.94
N ALA A 174 2.89 -5.20 21.69
CA ALA A 174 3.05 -6.51 21.06
C ALA A 174 4.15 -7.28 21.81
N PRO A 175 3.93 -8.54 22.24
CA PRO A 175 4.95 -9.31 22.92
C PRO A 175 6.06 -9.71 21.94
N ASP A 176 7.29 -9.36 22.31
CA ASP A 176 8.59 -9.91 21.90
C ASP A 176 8.61 -10.82 20.65
N CYS A 177 8.97 -10.24 19.51
CA CYS A 177 9.50 -11.01 18.38
C CYS A 177 10.84 -11.63 18.80
N VAL A 178 10.79 -12.87 19.28
CA VAL A 178 11.97 -13.72 19.46
C VAL A 178 12.57 -13.98 18.08
N TYR A 179 13.73 -13.38 17.82
CA TYR A 179 14.61 -13.81 16.73
C TYR A 179 15.01 -15.27 16.98
N ILE A 180 14.43 -16.20 16.23
CA ILE A 180 14.99 -17.55 16.11
C ILE A 180 16.24 -17.42 15.26
N HIS A 181 17.39 -17.34 15.93
CA HIS A 181 18.69 -17.60 15.33
C HIS A 181 18.71 -19.10 14.95
N ASP A 182 18.80 -19.40 13.66
CA ASP A 182 19.07 -20.74 13.15
C ASP A 182 20.58 -21.04 13.34
N PRO A 183 20.99 -22.00 14.20
CA PRO A 183 22.38 -22.39 14.35
C PRO A 183 22.62 -23.64 13.52
N ALA A 184 22.75 -23.47 12.21
CA ALA A 184 23.31 -24.51 11.36
C ALA A 184 24.16 -23.83 10.31
N HIS A 185 25.44 -23.62 10.64
CA HIS A 185 26.61 -23.74 9.75
C HIS A 185 27.86 -23.54 10.63
N SER A 186 28.32 -24.64 11.24
CA SER A 186 29.67 -24.76 11.79
C SER A 186 30.14 -26.18 11.50
N GLY A 187 31.14 -26.29 10.61
CA GLY A 187 31.73 -27.53 10.13
C GLY A 187 32.37 -27.33 8.76
#